data_AF-A0A1B0BR64-F1
#
_entry.id   AF-A0A1B0BR64-F1
#
_cell.length_a   1.000
_cell.length_b   1.000
_cell.length_c   1.000
_cell.angle_alpha   90.00
_cell.angle_beta   90.00
_cell.angle_gamma   90.00
#
_symmetry.space_group_name_H-M   'P 1'
#
loop_
_entity.id
_entity.type
_entity.pdbx_description
1 polymer ?
#
loop_
_entity_poly.entity_id
_entity_poly.type
_entity_poly.pdbx_seq_one_letter_code
_entity_poly.pdbx_strand_id
1 'polypeptide(L)'
;MRKMSAGSTNFIITFPETAPSHVFYIEVIYTSEIKPYPEEIKQAYKQFVRHTGPMYFYSVYKTRFQKIQVKLATSNIISYTQIKPCAVSSNKIKHGPFDDISDYSKELMSVHYENQTPFMSMNRLERIIQVSHWGNIAVEETKLKVSLSRYEFQKDGRSGQASIKSYKTILPASAFGVYYRDTNDNISTTNMNVMKESVELEVRPRFPVFGGWKTQYILGYNLPAFEYLLNSDDKYVLKMRVIVDIFDDMVVDEAVVKIILPEGYASVQLTPPYPVRREADTLSYTYLDNFGRPNIVFSKNNMVENHMSDFELKYKFPKILLFQKPILIITFIFIIFLFAVLYTVLHITKTKLVAPKKCCVINAHTSKNVLIQYIHE
;
A
#
# COMPACT_ATOMS: atom_id res chain seq x y z
N MET A 1 -14.09 6.88 25.37
CA MET A 1 -12.99 5.93 25.61
C MET A 1 -13.45 4.89 26.64
N ARG A 2 -13.89 3.71 26.21
CA ARG A 2 -14.13 2.57 27.10
C ARG A 2 -12.89 1.67 27.05
N LYS A 3 -12.27 1.43 28.21
CA LYS A 3 -11.27 0.38 28.38
C LYS A 3 -11.89 -0.95 27.94
N MET A 4 -11.31 -1.59 26.92
CA MET A 4 -11.62 -2.96 26.54
C MET A 4 -11.07 -3.88 27.64
N SER A 5 -11.93 -4.31 28.57
CA SER A 5 -11.69 -5.59 29.25
C SER A 5 -11.81 -6.69 28.19
N ALA A 6 -10.93 -7.69 28.23
CA ALA A 6 -11.01 -8.87 27.38
C ALA A 6 -12.42 -9.50 27.49
N GLY A 7 -13.29 -9.19 26.54
CA GLY A 7 -14.72 -9.45 26.59
C GLY A 7 -15.23 -9.71 25.18
N SER A 8 -16.14 -10.67 25.07
CA SER A 8 -16.77 -11.09 23.80
C SER A 8 -17.27 -9.88 23.00
N THR A 9 -16.79 -9.76 21.76
CA THR A 9 -17.32 -8.79 20.80
C THR A 9 -18.61 -9.35 20.20
N ASN A 10 -19.73 -8.67 20.43
CA ASN A 10 -21.01 -9.05 19.86
C ASN A 10 -21.28 -8.21 18.60
N PHE A 11 -21.76 -8.85 17.54
CA PHE A 11 -22.22 -8.19 16.33
C PHE A 11 -23.75 -8.22 16.28
N ILE A 12 -24.36 -7.09 15.92
CA ILE A 12 -25.81 -6.96 15.77
C ILE A 12 -26.12 -6.92 14.27
N ILE A 13 -26.87 -7.91 13.79
CA ILE A 13 -27.36 -7.98 12.41
C ILE A 13 -28.81 -7.52 12.43
N THR A 14 -29.13 -6.52 11.60
CA THR A 14 -30.51 -6.00 11.47
C THR A 14 -31.08 -6.47 10.14
N PHE A 15 -32.25 -7.12 10.18
CA PHE A 15 -32.97 -7.54 8.98
C PHE A 15 -33.87 -6.40 8.48
N PRO A 16 -33.98 -6.19 7.15
CA PRO A 16 -34.73 -5.07 6.58
C PRO A 16 -36.25 -5.25 6.70
N GLU A 17 -36.74 -6.49 6.70
CA GLU A 17 -38.17 -6.82 6.80
C GLU A 17 -38.37 -7.87 7.88
N THR A 18 -39.51 -7.81 8.56
CA THR A 18 -39.92 -8.84 9.52
C THR A 18 -40.51 -10.03 8.77
N ALA A 19 -39.77 -11.14 8.71
CA ALA A 19 -40.27 -12.40 8.17
C ALA A 19 -40.24 -13.51 9.24
N PRO A 20 -41.10 -14.55 9.14
CA PRO A 20 -41.07 -15.68 10.07
C PRO A 20 -39.80 -16.53 9.95
N SER A 21 -39.07 -16.43 8.84
CA SER A 21 -37.80 -17.12 8.60
C SER A 21 -36.86 -16.25 7.78
N HIS A 22 -35.59 -16.23 8.18
CA HIS A 22 -34.52 -15.53 7.47
C HIS A 22 -33.36 -16.49 7.23
N VAL A 23 -32.76 -16.40 6.05
CA VAL A 23 -31.51 -17.07 5.72
C VAL A 23 -30.45 -15.99 5.52
N PHE A 24 -29.33 -16.12 6.23
CA PHE A 24 -28.20 -15.23 6.08
C PHE A 24 -26.91 -16.05 6.09
N TYR A 25 -25.88 -15.48 5.47
CA TYR A 25 -24.55 -16.07 5.39
C TYR A 25 -23.58 -15.20 6.18
N ILE A 26 -22.77 -15.83 7.03
CA ILE A 26 -21.70 -15.16 7.76
C ILE A 26 -20.39 -15.71 7.23
N GLU A 27 -19.53 -14.81 6.75
CA GLU A 27 -18.14 -15.08 6.44
C GLU A 27 -17.27 -14.41 7.52
N VAL A 28 -16.36 -15.18 8.12
CA VAL A 28 -15.40 -14.67 9.10
C VAL A 28 -14.01 -15.13 8.69
N ILE A 29 -13.09 -14.18 8.60
CA ILE A 29 -11.69 -14.42 8.28
C ILE A 29 -10.88 -14.26 9.56
N TYR A 30 -10.24 -15.34 9.99
CA TYR A 30 -9.31 -15.32 11.11
C TYR A 30 -7.88 -15.33 10.58
N THR A 31 -7.05 -14.46 11.15
CA THR A 31 -5.63 -14.38 10.82
C THR A 31 -4.81 -15.07 11.91
N SER A 32 -3.67 -15.65 11.55
CA SER A 32 -2.73 -16.26 12.51
C SER A 32 -3.24 -17.46 13.35
N GLU A 33 -4.31 -18.13 12.91
CA GLU A 33 -4.89 -19.31 13.59
C GLU A 33 -4.26 -20.67 13.17
N ILE A 34 -3.53 -20.69 12.06
CA ILE A 34 -2.83 -21.88 11.57
C ILE A 34 -1.37 -21.78 12.02
N LYS A 35 -0.96 -22.70 12.91
CA LYS A 35 0.38 -22.67 13.52
C LYS A 35 1.24 -23.82 13.00
N PRO A 36 2.53 -23.59 12.71
CA PRO A 36 3.44 -24.67 12.36
C PRO A 36 3.56 -25.65 13.54
N TYR A 37 3.51 -26.95 13.24
CA TYR A 37 3.70 -28.00 14.23
C TYR A 37 4.34 -29.23 13.57
N PRO A 38 5.65 -29.48 13.80
CA PRO A 38 6.56 -28.77 14.70
C PRO A 38 6.89 -27.34 14.25
N GLU A 39 7.31 -26.48 15.19
CA GLU A 39 7.67 -25.08 14.90
C GLU A 39 8.93 -24.95 14.06
N GLU A 40 9.88 -25.87 14.25
CA GLU A 40 11.15 -25.91 13.51
C GLU A 40 11.23 -27.19 12.67
N ILE A 41 11.62 -27.01 11.42
CA ILE A 41 11.87 -28.10 10.47
C ILE A 41 13.19 -27.84 9.75
N LYS A 42 13.94 -28.91 9.40
CA LYS A 42 15.08 -28.72 8.48
C LYS A 42 14.53 -28.45 7.08
N GLN A 43 15.28 -27.68 6.28
CA GLN A 43 14.87 -27.24 4.95
C GLN A 43 14.38 -28.37 4.01
N ALA A 44 14.92 -29.58 4.18
CA ALA A 44 14.56 -30.76 3.39
C ALA A 44 13.23 -31.42 3.76
N TYR A 45 12.60 -31.05 4.89
CA TYR A 45 11.39 -31.69 5.40
C TYR A 45 10.13 -30.94 4.97
N LYS A 46 9.02 -31.68 5.00
CA LYS A 46 7.69 -31.16 4.72
C LYS A 46 7.18 -30.34 5.90
N GLN A 47 6.46 -29.26 5.61
CA GLN A 47 5.79 -28.45 6.63
C GLN A 47 4.45 -29.09 7.03
N PHE A 48 4.22 -29.17 8.33
CA PHE A 48 2.94 -29.57 8.90
C PHE A 48 2.41 -28.43 9.78
N VAL A 49 1.10 -28.28 9.80
CA VAL A 49 0.43 -27.22 10.53
C VAL A 49 -0.72 -27.77 11.36
N ARG A 50 -0.95 -27.13 12.50
CA ARG A 50 -2.06 -27.43 13.40
C ARG A 50 -2.97 -26.21 13.48
N HIS A 51 -4.26 -26.45 13.27
CA HIS A 51 -5.32 -25.51 13.55
C HIS A 51 -6.11 -25.99 14.75
N THR A 52 -6.44 -25.09 15.67
CA THR A 52 -7.34 -25.36 16.79
C THR A 52 -8.44 -24.32 16.77
N GLY A 53 -9.68 -24.76 16.63
CA GLY A 53 -10.84 -23.88 16.46
C GLY A 53 -12.08 -24.43 17.15
N PRO A 54 -13.19 -23.67 17.18
CA PRO A 54 -14.43 -24.14 17.77
C PRO A 54 -15.00 -25.30 16.95
N MET A 55 -15.42 -26.35 17.64
CA MET A 55 -16.15 -27.47 17.08
C MET A 55 -17.60 -27.04 16.80
N TYR A 56 -18.30 -26.50 17.79
CA TYR A 56 -19.67 -26.04 17.59
C TYR A 56 -19.74 -24.56 17.20
N PHE A 57 -20.83 -24.18 16.54
CA PHE A 57 -21.10 -22.79 16.24
C PHE A 57 -21.37 -22.04 17.55
N TYR A 58 -20.40 -21.21 17.95
CA TYR A 58 -20.51 -20.45 19.19
C TYR A 58 -21.55 -19.35 19.03
N SER A 59 -22.74 -19.56 19.59
CA SER A 59 -23.85 -18.61 19.52
C SER A 59 -24.66 -18.55 20.82
N VAL A 60 -25.36 -17.44 21.00
CA VAL A 60 -26.28 -17.21 22.13
C VAL A 60 -27.56 -18.03 21.99
N TYR A 61 -27.83 -18.53 20.79
CA TYR A 61 -29.05 -19.25 20.47
C TYR A 61 -28.80 -20.76 20.47
N LYS A 62 -29.81 -21.52 20.90
CA LYS A 62 -29.77 -22.98 20.76
C LYS A 62 -29.76 -23.35 19.29
N THR A 63 -28.80 -24.18 18.88
CA THR A 63 -28.69 -24.64 17.49
C THR A 63 -29.36 -25.99 17.35
N ARG A 64 -30.44 -26.06 16.57
CA ARG A 64 -31.18 -27.31 16.35
C ARG A 64 -30.37 -28.35 15.58
N PHE A 65 -29.63 -27.90 14.57
CA PHE A 65 -28.91 -28.76 13.64
C PHE A 65 -27.64 -28.09 13.15
N GLN A 66 -26.51 -28.79 13.21
CA GLN A 66 -25.22 -28.31 12.71
C GLN A 66 -24.51 -29.39 11.89
N LYS A 67 -23.92 -28.97 10.77
CA LYS A 67 -22.97 -29.76 9.97
C LYS A 67 -21.73 -28.91 9.73
N ILE A 68 -20.55 -29.51 9.88
CA ILE A 68 -19.27 -28.83 9.71
C ILE A 68 -18.49 -29.56 8.63
N GLN A 69 -17.87 -28.79 7.73
CA GLN A 69 -16.95 -29.32 6.74
C GLN A 69 -15.67 -28.51 6.77
N VAL A 70 -14.57 -29.15 7.16
CA VAL A 70 -13.23 -28.56 7.15
C VAL A 70 -12.55 -28.97 5.83
N LYS A 71 -12.15 -27.99 5.02
CA LYS A 71 -11.39 -28.20 3.79
C LYS A 71 -9.91 -27.94 4.07
N LEU A 72 -9.07 -28.93 3.80
CA LEU A 72 -7.63 -28.86 4.02
C LEU A 72 -6.88 -28.62 2.72
N ALA A 73 -5.64 -28.13 2.84
CA ALA A 73 -4.75 -27.89 1.71
C ALA A 73 -4.34 -29.20 1.02
N THR A 74 -4.16 -30.27 1.79
CA THR A 74 -3.75 -31.59 1.30
C THR A 74 -4.61 -32.70 1.93
N SER A 75 -4.53 -33.90 1.38
CA SER A 75 -5.15 -35.11 1.94
C SER A 75 -4.30 -35.79 3.01
N ASN A 76 -3.08 -35.31 3.28
CA ASN A 76 -2.20 -35.90 4.28
C ASN A 76 -2.52 -35.35 5.68
N ILE A 77 -3.37 -36.07 6.40
CA ILE A 77 -3.84 -35.73 7.74
C ILE A 77 -3.08 -36.59 8.75
N ILE A 78 -2.41 -35.95 9.71
CA ILE A 78 -1.69 -36.64 10.80
C ILE A 78 -2.66 -36.98 11.93
N SER A 79 -3.40 -35.98 12.41
CA SER A 79 -4.37 -36.16 13.49
C SER A 79 -5.52 -35.17 13.36
N TYR A 80 -6.69 -35.58 13.84
CA TYR A 80 -7.88 -34.74 13.89
C TYR A 80 -8.78 -35.19 15.03
N THR A 81 -9.62 -34.29 15.55
CA THR A 81 -10.61 -34.62 16.59
C THR A 81 -11.68 -35.58 16.05
N GLN A 82 -11.89 -36.73 16.68
CA GLN A 82 -12.78 -37.80 16.20
C GLN A 82 -14.11 -37.89 16.98
N ILE A 83 -14.85 -36.79 17.07
CA ILE A 83 -16.19 -36.81 17.68
C ILE A 83 -17.18 -37.38 16.65
N LYS A 84 -17.79 -38.52 16.97
CA LYS A 84 -18.77 -39.17 16.08
C LYS A 84 -20.11 -38.39 16.07
N PRO A 85 -20.80 -38.31 14.92
CA PRO A 85 -20.43 -38.84 13.61
C PRO A 85 -19.36 -37.98 12.91
N CYS A 86 -18.33 -38.65 12.37
CA CYS A 86 -17.23 -38.01 11.65
C CYS A 86 -16.83 -38.86 10.44
N ALA A 87 -16.58 -38.22 9.31
CA ALA A 87 -16.14 -38.87 8.08
C ALA A 87 -15.04 -38.06 7.40
N VAL A 88 -14.00 -38.74 6.92
CA VAL A 88 -12.91 -38.13 6.15
C VAL A 88 -13.04 -38.54 4.69
N SER A 89 -12.97 -37.56 3.79
CA SER A 89 -13.04 -37.77 2.35
C SER A 89 -11.94 -36.96 1.67
N SER A 90 -10.82 -37.62 1.35
CA SER A 90 -9.63 -36.99 0.75
C SER A 90 -9.11 -35.81 1.60
N ASN A 91 -9.28 -34.57 1.15
CA ASN A 91 -8.87 -33.34 1.84
C ASN A 91 -10.01 -32.67 2.63
N LYS A 92 -11.13 -33.35 2.85
CA LYS A 92 -12.29 -32.82 3.58
C LYS A 92 -12.59 -33.67 4.81
N ILE A 93 -12.73 -33.02 5.96
CA ILE A 93 -13.22 -33.63 7.20
C ILE A 93 -14.64 -33.14 7.43
N LYS A 94 -15.60 -34.06 7.56
CA LYS A 94 -17.00 -33.78 7.86
C LYS A 94 -17.29 -34.19 9.29
N HIS A 95 -17.76 -33.24 10.09
CA HIS A 95 -18.28 -33.49 11.44
C HIS A 95 -19.79 -33.25 11.47
N GLY A 96 -20.48 -34.10 12.24
CA GLY A 96 -21.92 -34.08 12.33
C GLY A 96 -22.59 -34.96 11.26
N PRO A 97 -23.94 -34.99 11.22
CA PRO A 97 -24.84 -34.03 11.87
C PRO A 97 -24.81 -34.08 13.39
N PHE A 98 -24.90 -32.91 14.02
CA PHE A 98 -25.14 -32.74 15.45
C PHE A 98 -26.50 -32.11 15.65
N ASP A 99 -27.29 -32.69 16.55
CA ASP A 99 -28.63 -32.22 16.89
C ASP A 99 -28.62 -31.57 18.28
N ASP A 100 -29.48 -30.57 18.47
CA ASP A 100 -29.78 -29.94 19.78
C ASP A 100 -28.55 -29.45 20.57
N ILE A 101 -27.67 -28.68 19.93
CA ILE A 101 -26.51 -28.06 20.58
C ILE A 101 -26.94 -26.92 21.50
N SER A 102 -26.47 -26.94 22.75
CA SER A 102 -26.73 -25.88 23.75
C SER A 102 -26.16 -24.53 23.34
N ASP A 103 -26.74 -23.46 23.88
CA ASP A 103 -26.19 -22.12 23.79
C ASP A 103 -24.77 -22.07 24.40
N TYR A 104 -23.94 -21.18 23.85
CA TYR A 104 -22.56 -20.95 24.30
C TYR A 104 -21.66 -22.19 24.36
N SER A 105 -21.89 -23.20 23.51
CA SER A 105 -21.07 -24.40 23.44
C SER A 105 -19.63 -24.09 22.96
N LYS A 106 -18.62 -24.39 23.78
CA LYS A 106 -17.20 -24.02 23.56
C LYS A 106 -16.26 -25.21 23.33
N GLU A 107 -16.77 -26.32 22.80
CA GLU A 107 -15.90 -27.45 22.49
C GLU A 107 -14.92 -27.08 21.36
N LEU A 108 -13.67 -27.54 21.46
CA LEU A 108 -12.60 -27.24 20.50
C LEU A 108 -12.29 -28.47 19.64
N MET A 109 -12.07 -28.25 18.35
CA MET A 109 -11.50 -29.21 17.43
C MET A 109 -10.06 -28.85 17.10
N SER A 110 -9.23 -29.86 16.90
CA SER A 110 -7.86 -29.71 16.42
C SER A 110 -7.66 -30.54 15.17
N VAL A 111 -6.98 -29.99 14.18
CA VAL A 111 -6.60 -30.69 12.94
C VAL A 111 -5.12 -30.42 12.66
N HIS A 112 -4.36 -31.49 12.46
CA HIS A 112 -2.93 -31.48 12.15
C HIS A 112 -2.71 -32.15 10.80
N TYR A 113 -2.19 -31.41 9.83
CA TYR A 113 -2.10 -31.85 8.44
C TYR A 113 -0.88 -31.24 7.72
N GLU A 114 -0.51 -31.83 6.58
CA GLU A 114 0.55 -31.30 5.72
C GLU A 114 0.07 -30.03 5.00
N ASN A 115 0.83 -28.94 5.11
CA ASN A 115 0.57 -27.75 4.33
C ASN A 115 1.87 -27.07 3.90
N GLN A 116 2.14 -27.11 2.60
CA GLN A 116 3.33 -26.51 1.97
C GLN A 116 3.03 -25.18 1.26
N THR A 117 1.82 -24.65 1.39
CA THR A 117 1.49 -23.33 0.82
C THR A 117 2.41 -22.26 1.40
N PRO A 118 2.80 -21.24 0.62
CA PRO A 118 3.66 -20.18 1.10
C PRO A 118 2.93 -19.32 2.15
N PHE A 119 3.29 -19.47 3.42
CA PHE A 119 2.76 -18.61 4.48
C PHE A 119 3.49 -17.27 4.47
N MET A 120 2.75 -16.20 4.16
CA MET A 120 3.24 -14.83 4.22
C MET A 120 2.27 -13.97 5.03
N SER A 121 2.83 -13.21 5.96
CA SER A 121 2.19 -12.06 6.57
C SER A 121 3.06 -10.82 6.38
N MET A 122 2.42 -9.66 6.38
CA MET A 122 3.07 -8.37 6.32
C MET A 122 2.90 -7.66 7.66
N ASN A 123 4.00 -7.51 8.39
CA ASN A 123 3.98 -6.91 9.72
C ASN A 123 3.56 -5.42 9.66
N ARG A 124 4.09 -4.69 8.68
CA ARG A 124 3.79 -3.27 8.52
C ARG A 124 3.83 -2.87 7.05
N LEU A 125 2.73 -2.29 6.59
CA LEU A 125 2.58 -1.66 5.29
C LEU A 125 2.49 -0.15 5.50
N GLU A 126 3.44 0.60 4.98
CA GLU A 126 3.36 2.05 4.90
C GLU A 126 3.10 2.46 3.45
N ARG A 127 1.90 2.99 3.19
CA ARG A 127 1.46 3.43 1.86
C ARG A 127 1.41 4.96 1.83
N ILE A 128 2.31 5.55 1.06
CA ILE A 128 2.41 6.99 0.86
C ILE A 128 1.76 7.33 -0.48
N ILE A 129 0.76 8.21 -0.45
CA ILE A 129 0.04 8.70 -1.63
C ILE A 129 0.34 10.19 -1.75
N GLN A 130 1.15 10.57 -2.72
CA GLN A 130 1.50 11.96 -2.98
C GLN A 130 0.70 12.49 -4.15
N VAL A 131 -0.16 13.47 -3.89
CA VAL A 131 -1.03 14.09 -4.90
C VAL A 131 -0.31 15.28 -5.53
N SER A 132 -0.16 15.26 -6.85
CA SER A 132 0.32 16.39 -7.63
C SER A 132 -0.79 16.90 -8.56
N HIS A 133 -1.14 18.18 -8.42
CA HIS A 133 -2.07 18.84 -9.34
C HIS A 133 -1.45 19.13 -10.71
N TRP A 134 -0.16 18.85 -10.89
CA TRP A 134 0.56 18.96 -12.16
C TRP A 134 0.36 17.75 -13.09
N GLY A 135 -0.31 16.69 -12.64
CA GLY A 135 -0.80 15.64 -13.55
C GLY A 135 -0.73 14.19 -13.06
N ASN A 136 0.00 13.90 -11.99
CA ASN A 136 0.17 12.54 -11.49
C ASN A 136 -0.08 12.41 -9.97
N ILE A 137 -0.41 11.20 -9.56
CA ILE A 137 -0.41 10.77 -8.17
C ILE A 137 0.68 9.73 -8.04
N ALA A 138 1.67 9.98 -7.19
CA ALA A 138 2.73 9.02 -6.90
C ALA A 138 2.32 8.19 -5.69
N VAL A 139 2.43 6.87 -5.81
CA VAL A 139 2.18 5.92 -4.71
C VAL A 139 3.48 5.20 -4.41
N GLU A 140 3.91 5.22 -3.15
CA GLU A 140 5.05 4.46 -2.66
C GLU A 140 4.62 3.58 -1.49
N GLU A 141 4.91 2.28 -1.57
CA GLU A 141 4.60 1.30 -0.54
C GLU A 141 5.89 0.73 0.05
N THR A 142 6.14 1.04 1.31
CA THR A 142 7.20 0.37 2.09
C THR A 142 6.62 -0.85 2.76
N LYS A 143 7.16 -2.01 2.40
CA LYS A 143 6.71 -3.32 2.85
C LYS A 143 7.84 -3.92 3.68
N LEU A 144 7.61 -4.05 5.00
CA LEU A 144 8.64 -4.55 5.90
C LEU A 144 8.44 -6.03 6.23
N LYS A 145 9.52 -6.76 6.03
CA LYS A 145 9.78 -8.12 6.50
C LYS A 145 11.39 -8.08 6.73
N VAL A 146 12.13 -8.91 7.50
CA VAL A 146 13.64 -9.00 7.71
C VAL A 146 14.40 -10.34 7.31
N SER A 147 15.47 -10.34 6.48
CA SER A 147 15.99 -11.52 5.70
C SER A 147 17.26 -12.24 6.18
N LEU A 148 17.56 -13.47 5.66
CA LEU A 148 18.86 -14.14 5.26
C LEU A 148 18.77 -15.68 5.32
N SER A 149 19.41 -16.59 4.55
CA SER A 149 20.73 -16.69 3.88
C SER A 149 20.73 -17.65 2.66
N ARG A 150 21.61 -17.42 1.67
CA ARG A 150 21.61 -18.00 0.29
C ARG A 150 22.20 -19.41 0.14
N TYR A 151 23.12 -19.82 1.01
CA TYR A 151 24.08 -20.88 0.64
C TYR A 151 23.46 -22.29 0.55
N GLU A 152 22.52 -22.63 1.42
CA GLU A 152 21.93 -23.98 1.44
C GLU A 152 20.83 -24.17 0.39
N PHE A 153 20.17 -23.09 -0.05
CA PHE A 153 19.10 -23.14 -1.04
C PHE A 153 19.55 -23.61 -2.42
N GLN A 154 20.70 -23.12 -2.91
CA GLN A 154 21.19 -23.47 -4.25
C GLN A 154 21.57 -24.95 -4.39
N LYS A 155 21.79 -25.68 -3.29
CA LYS A 155 22.11 -27.10 -3.31
C LYS A 155 20.88 -28.00 -3.46
N ASP A 156 19.68 -27.49 -3.17
CA ASP A 156 18.46 -28.29 -3.17
C ASP A 156 17.58 -27.96 -4.40
N GLY A 157 17.64 -28.82 -5.42
CA GLY A 157 16.86 -28.68 -6.65
C GLY A 157 15.39 -29.13 -6.54
N ARG A 158 14.91 -29.50 -5.35
CA ARG A 158 13.54 -29.99 -5.16
C ARG A 158 12.50 -28.88 -5.32
N SER A 159 11.46 -29.17 -6.10
CA SER A 159 10.25 -28.33 -6.20
C SER A 159 9.34 -28.59 -4.99
N GLY A 160 8.60 -27.57 -4.53
CA GLY A 160 7.61 -27.70 -3.44
C GLY A 160 8.11 -27.46 -2.01
N GLN A 161 9.27 -26.83 -1.81
CA GLN A 161 9.68 -26.38 -0.47
C GLN A 161 8.74 -25.29 0.05
N ALA A 162 8.51 -25.28 1.36
CA ALA A 162 7.79 -24.22 2.07
C ALA A 162 8.62 -22.92 2.11
N SER A 163 8.80 -22.32 0.94
CA SER A 163 9.61 -21.14 0.70
C SER A 163 8.97 -20.27 -0.38
N ILE A 164 9.23 -18.97 -0.31
CA ILE A 164 8.66 -18.00 -1.23
C ILE A 164 9.74 -17.56 -2.19
N LYS A 165 9.65 -18.01 -3.44
CA LYS A 165 10.58 -17.64 -4.52
C LYS A 165 10.16 -16.33 -5.20
N SER A 166 8.86 -16.20 -5.46
CA SER A 166 8.22 -15.03 -6.03
C SER A 166 6.76 -15.02 -5.63
N TYR A 167 6.12 -13.86 -5.78
CA TYR A 167 4.68 -13.68 -5.66
C TYR A 167 4.24 -12.60 -6.64
N LYS A 168 2.95 -12.58 -6.95
CA LYS A 168 2.36 -11.59 -7.85
C LYS A 168 1.71 -10.49 -7.03
N THR A 169 1.88 -9.25 -7.47
CA THR A 169 1.20 -8.07 -6.96
C THR A 169 0.39 -7.48 -8.10
N ILE A 170 -0.89 -7.16 -7.87
CA ILE A 170 -1.75 -6.55 -8.88
C ILE A 170 -1.81 -5.04 -8.67
N LEU A 171 -1.30 -4.30 -9.66
CA LEU A 171 -1.35 -2.86 -9.71
C LEU A 171 -2.53 -2.39 -10.61
N PRO A 172 -3.01 -1.14 -10.43
CA PRO A 172 -4.01 -0.58 -11.33
C PRO A 172 -3.53 -0.55 -12.79
N ALA A 173 -4.46 -0.68 -13.74
CA ALA A 173 -4.14 -0.73 -15.17
C ALA A 173 -3.35 0.48 -15.70
N SER A 174 -3.57 1.65 -15.10
CA SER A 174 -2.93 2.92 -15.47
C SER A 174 -1.60 3.16 -14.76
N ALA A 175 -1.08 2.18 -14.02
CA ALA A 175 0.21 2.30 -13.32
C ALA A 175 1.37 2.43 -14.32
N PHE A 176 2.18 3.49 -14.15
CA PHE A 176 3.37 3.74 -14.96
C PHE A 176 4.56 4.18 -14.09
N GLY A 177 5.78 4.07 -14.63
CA GLY A 177 7.00 4.40 -13.88
C GLY A 177 7.17 3.54 -12.63
N VAL A 178 6.86 2.24 -12.73
CA VAL A 178 6.97 1.28 -11.63
C VAL A 178 8.44 1.06 -11.28
N TYR A 179 8.79 1.12 -10.00
CA TYR A 179 10.11 0.77 -9.50
C TYR A 179 10.01 -0.09 -8.25
N TYR A 180 10.98 -1.01 -8.12
CA TYR A 180 11.07 -1.94 -7.00
C TYR A 180 12.51 -1.95 -6.47
N ARG A 181 12.70 -1.47 -5.24
CA ARG A 181 14.01 -1.30 -4.62
C ARG A 181 14.00 -1.82 -3.19
N ASP A 182 15.15 -2.20 -2.67
CA ASP A 182 15.33 -2.41 -1.24
C ASP A 182 16.13 -1.25 -0.62
N THR A 183 16.59 -1.45 0.61
CA THR A 183 17.45 -0.49 1.33
C THR A 183 18.80 -0.30 0.65
N ASN A 184 19.26 -1.27 -0.14
CA ASN A 184 20.56 -1.24 -0.77
C ASN A 184 20.47 -0.55 -2.13
N ASP A 185 19.57 -1.02 -3.00
CA ASP A 185 19.31 -0.39 -4.30
C ASP A 185 18.10 -1.04 -5.01
N ASN A 186 17.89 -0.68 -6.28
CA ASN A 186 17.03 -1.35 -7.22
C ASN A 186 17.23 -2.89 -7.22
N ILE A 187 16.12 -3.61 -7.39
CA ILE A 187 16.12 -5.05 -7.59
C ILE A 187 15.59 -5.33 -8.99
N SER A 188 16.48 -5.78 -9.87
CA SER A 188 16.16 -6.07 -11.28
C SER A 188 15.37 -7.37 -11.49
N THR A 189 15.17 -8.18 -10.46
CA THR A 189 14.42 -9.45 -10.54
C THR A 189 12.92 -9.21 -10.41
N THR A 190 12.34 -8.49 -11.37
CA THR A 190 10.89 -8.27 -11.49
C THR A 190 10.44 -8.57 -12.91
N ASN A 191 9.18 -8.97 -13.06
CA ASN A 191 8.55 -9.15 -14.36
C ASN A 191 7.20 -8.46 -14.35
N MET A 192 7.01 -7.48 -15.22
CA MET A 192 5.79 -6.68 -15.30
C MET A 192 5.02 -7.10 -16.56
N ASN A 193 3.78 -7.50 -16.38
CA ASN A 193 2.86 -7.86 -17.46
C ASN A 193 1.67 -6.89 -17.45
N VAL A 194 1.56 -6.08 -18.49
CA VAL A 194 0.48 -5.10 -18.64
C VAL A 194 -0.72 -5.79 -19.25
N MET A 195 -1.79 -5.92 -18.48
CA MET A 195 -3.06 -6.49 -18.94
C MET A 195 -4.06 -5.35 -19.21
N LYS A 196 -5.22 -5.70 -19.77
CA LYS A 196 -6.26 -4.72 -20.11
C LYS A 196 -6.87 -4.05 -18.86
N GLU A 197 -7.03 -4.80 -17.78
CA GLU A 197 -7.74 -4.35 -16.57
C GLU A 197 -6.82 -4.14 -15.36
N SER A 198 -5.57 -4.57 -15.47
CA SER A 198 -4.59 -4.49 -14.39
C SER A 198 -3.17 -4.58 -14.92
N VAL A 199 -2.20 -4.29 -14.06
CA VAL A 199 -0.80 -4.61 -14.30
C VAL A 199 -0.38 -5.68 -13.30
N GLU A 200 -0.01 -6.86 -13.78
CA GLU A 200 0.57 -7.90 -12.94
C GLU A 200 2.07 -7.65 -12.79
N LEU A 201 2.54 -7.57 -11.54
CA LEU A 201 3.96 -7.47 -11.22
C LEU A 201 4.39 -8.73 -10.46
N GLU A 202 5.18 -9.59 -11.10
CA GLU A 202 5.86 -10.68 -10.41
C GLU A 202 7.08 -10.13 -9.67
N VAL A 203 6.99 -10.09 -8.35
CA VAL A 203 8.05 -9.62 -7.46
C VAL A 203 8.88 -10.80 -7.01
N ARG A 204 10.18 -10.78 -7.31
CA ARG A 204 11.15 -11.74 -6.79
C ARG A 204 12.08 -11.05 -5.80
N PRO A 205 12.05 -11.41 -4.52
CA PRO A 205 13.05 -10.94 -3.56
C PRO A 205 14.47 -11.41 -3.96
N ARG A 206 15.51 -10.73 -3.48
CA ARG A 206 16.92 -11.10 -3.77
C ARG A 206 17.30 -12.53 -3.36
N PHE A 207 16.55 -13.09 -2.42
CA PHE A 207 16.70 -14.44 -1.90
C PHE A 207 15.31 -15.02 -1.63
N PRO A 208 15.10 -16.33 -1.85
CA PRO A 208 13.87 -17.00 -1.43
C PRO A 208 13.64 -16.82 0.07
N VAL A 209 12.39 -16.63 0.50
CA VAL A 209 12.05 -16.36 1.90
C VAL A 209 11.58 -17.66 2.57
N PHE A 210 12.25 -18.07 3.65
CA PHE A 210 11.87 -19.22 4.48
C PHE A 210 11.14 -18.78 5.77
N GLY A 211 10.64 -19.75 6.53
CA GLY A 211 9.99 -19.51 7.82
C GLY A 211 10.87 -18.70 8.78
N GLY A 212 10.26 -17.73 9.46
CA GLY A 212 10.97 -16.81 10.37
C GLY A 212 11.77 -15.70 9.66
N TRP A 213 12.05 -15.87 8.37
CA TRP A 213 12.63 -14.81 7.56
C TRP A 213 11.54 -13.85 7.16
N LYS A 214 12.02 -12.66 6.90
CA LYS A 214 11.23 -11.53 6.53
C LYS A 214 12.10 -10.77 5.43
N THR A 215 11.66 -9.77 4.67
CA THR A 215 12.38 -8.94 3.66
C THR A 215 11.80 -7.51 3.55
N GLN A 216 12.62 -6.45 3.56
CA GLN A 216 12.10 -5.07 3.44
C GLN A 216 12.35 -4.55 2.03
N TYR A 217 11.33 -3.99 1.42
CA TYR A 217 11.43 -3.38 0.11
C TYR A 217 10.43 -2.24 -0.04
N ILE A 218 10.64 -1.47 -1.10
CA ILE A 218 9.82 -0.35 -1.50
C ILE A 218 9.35 -0.59 -2.93
N LEU A 219 8.05 -0.54 -3.13
CA LEU A 219 7.40 -0.60 -4.43
C LEU A 219 6.72 0.73 -4.69
N GLY A 220 7.12 1.42 -5.75
CA GLY A 220 6.50 2.69 -6.14
C GLY A 220 6.01 2.68 -7.57
N TYR A 221 4.98 3.47 -7.83
CA TYR A 221 4.38 3.64 -9.15
C TYR A 221 3.63 4.98 -9.23
N ASN A 222 3.41 5.46 -10.45
CA ASN A 222 2.62 6.65 -10.72
C ASN A 222 1.28 6.26 -11.32
N LEU A 223 0.27 7.08 -11.02
CA LEU A 223 -1.05 7.01 -11.60
C LEU A 223 -1.41 8.37 -12.22
N PRO A 224 -2.13 8.40 -13.34
CA PRO A 224 -2.66 9.63 -13.88
C PRO A 224 -3.67 10.25 -12.91
N ALA A 225 -3.52 11.53 -12.60
CA ALA A 225 -4.36 12.16 -11.57
C ALA A 225 -5.84 12.19 -11.95
N PHE A 226 -6.17 12.32 -13.24
CA PHE A 226 -7.56 12.47 -13.71
C PHE A 226 -8.46 11.25 -13.41
N GLU A 227 -7.89 10.07 -13.18
CA GLU A 227 -8.68 8.86 -12.88
C GLU A 227 -9.15 8.81 -11.42
N TYR A 228 -8.35 9.36 -10.50
CA TYR A 228 -8.56 9.23 -9.05
C TYR A 228 -8.91 10.56 -8.38
N LEU A 229 -8.69 11.68 -9.06
CA LEU A 229 -8.91 13.02 -8.56
C LEU A 229 -10.05 13.69 -9.33
N LEU A 230 -11.22 13.72 -8.71
CA LEU A 230 -12.39 14.44 -9.22
C LEU A 230 -12.32 15.89 -8.76
N ASN A 231 -12.67 16.83 -9.64
CA ASN A 231 -12.68 18.25 -9.30
C ASN A 231 -13.99 18.94 -9.71
N SER A 232 -14.37 19.93 -8.92
CA SER A 232 -15.47 20.86 -9.19
C SER A 232 -15.02 22.23 -8.68
N ASP A 233 -14.68 23.13 -9.61
CA ASP A 233 -14.04 24.41 -9.34
C ASP A 233 -12.74 24.27 -8.52
N ASP A 234 -12.75 24.76 -7.28
CA ASP A 234 -11.65 24.67 -6.30
C ASP A 234 -11.84 23.52 -5.30
N LYS A 235 -12.89 22.71 -5.44
CA LYS A 235 -13.13 21.53 -4.60
C LYS A 235 -12.61 20.28 -5.29
N TYR A 236 -11.87 19.49 -4.55
CA TYR A 236 -11.25 18.26 -5.02
C TYR A 236 -11.69 17.08 -4.16
N VAL A 237 -11.90 15.94 -4.80
CA VAL A 237 -12.22 14.66 -4.16
C VAL A 237 -11.24 13.63 -4.68
N LEU A 238 -10.34 13.18 -3.80
CA LEU A 238 -9.46 12.05 -4.08
C LEU A 238 -10.18 10.77 -3.64
N LYS A 239 -10.36 9.84 -4.58
CA LYS A 239 -10.93 8.51 -4.31
C LYS A 239 -9.92 7.44 -4.67
N MET A 240 -9.43 6.70 -3.67
CA MET A 240 -8.42 5.65 -3.87
C MET A 240 -8.60 4.53 -2.86
N ARG A 241 -8.08 3.34 -3.20
CA ARG A 241 -8.06 2.18 -2.29
C ARG A 241 -7.17 2.44 -1.08
N VAL A 242 -7.63 2.04 0.10
CA VAL A 242 -6.85 2.09 1.36
C VAL A 242 -5.64 1.16 1.27
N ILE A 243 -5.86 -0.08 0.81
CA ILE A 243 -4.83 -1.07 0.49
C ILE A 243 -5.11 -1.63 -0.90
N VAL A 244 -4.06 -2.03 -1.62
CA VAL A 244 -4.17 -2.75 -2.89
C VAL A 244 -3.78 -4.20 -2.67
N ASP A 245 -4.04 -5.04 -3.67
CA ASP A 245 -3.58 -6.40 -3.67
C ASP A 245 -2.04 -6.44 -3.71
N ILE A 246 -1.45 -7.22 -2.81
CA ILE A 246 -0.01 -7.38 -2.64
C ILE A 246 0.41 -8.80 -3.03
N PHE A 247 -0.33 -9.79 -2.55
CA PHE A 247 -0.20 -11.20 -2.82
C PHE A 247 -1.51 -11.89 -2.46
N ASP A 248 -1.81 -13.01 -3.11
CA ASP A 248 -3.01 -13.82 -2.85
C ASP A 248 -3.15 -14.16 -1.35
N ASP A 249 -4.36 -14.05 -0.81
CA ASP A 249 -4.66 -14.27 0.61
C ASP A 249 -3.85 -13.35 1.56
N MET A 250 -3.65 -12.08 1.18
CA MET A 250 -2.83 -11.16 1.97
C MET A 250 -3.34 -10.94 3.40
N VAL A 251 -2.39 -10.92 4.33
CA VAL A 251 -2.59 -10.54 5.72
C VAL A 251 -1.61 -9.44 6.08
N VAL A 252 -2.14 -8.31 6.53
CA VAL A 252 -1.37 -7.14 6.95
C VAL A 252 -1.70 -6.81 8.41
N ASP A 253 -0.72 -6.91 9.29
CA ASP A 253 -0.91 -6.70 10.73
C ASP A 253 -1.20 -5.23 11.04
N GLU A 254 -0.44 -4.31 10.44
CA GLU A 254 -0.61 -2.86 10.54
C GLU A 254 -0.47 -2.22 9.16
N ALA A 255 -1.51 -1.52 8.71
CA ALA A 255 -1.50 -0.69 7.51
C ALA A 255 -1.56 0.78 7.92
N VAL A 256 -0.58 1.57 7.49
CA VAL A 256 -0.50 3.02 7.69
C VAL A 256 -0.59 3.68 6.32
N VAL A 257 -1.61 4.52 6.12
CA VAL A 257 -1.80 5.29 4.90
C VAL A 257 -1.50 6.75 5.18
N LYS A 258 -0.59 7.31 4.39
CA LYS A 258 -0.15 8.71 4.47
C LYS A 258 -0.45 9.41 3.15
N ILE A 259 -1.36 10.37 3.19
CA ILE A 259 -1.75 11.14 2.00
C ILE A 259 -1.10 12.52 2.08
N ILE A 260 -0.20 12.80 1.13
CA ILE A 260 0.51 14.07 1.00
C ILE A 260 -0.26 14.93 -0.01
N LEU A 261 -0.85 16.03 0.46
CA LEU A 261 -1.56 17.00 -0.39
C LEU A 261 -0.61 18.12 -0.86
N PRO A 262 -0.94 18.87 -1.91
CA PRO A 262 -0.19 20.08 -2.25
C PRO A 262 -0.27 21.16 -1.16
N GLU A 263 0.68 22.09 -1.21
CA GLU A 263 0.66 23.29 -0.37
C GLU A 263 -0.58 24.15 -0.64
N GLY A 264 -1.12 24.81 0.39
CA GLY A 264 -2.23 25.76 0.20
C GLY A 264 -3.62 25.15 0.12
N TYR A 265 -3.76 23.87 0.50
CA TYR A 265 -5.06 23.23 0.69
C TYR A 265 -5.84 23.83 1.88
N ALA A 266 -7.16 23.71 1.85
CA ALA A 266 -8.05 24.11 2.93
C ALA A 266 -9.18 23.10 3.13
N SER A 267 -9.76 23.04 4.33
CA SER A 267 -10.98 22.25 4.63
C SER A 267 -10.88 20.76 4.24
N VAL A 268 -10.06 19.99 4.94
CA VAL A 268 -9.93 18.54 4.68
C VAL A 268 -10.99 17.73 5.41
N GLN A 269 -11.63 16.82 4.69
CA GLN A 269 -12.54 15.83 5.24
C GLN A 269 -12.19 14.46 4.67
N LEU A 270 -11.79 13.54 5.56
CA LEU A 270 -11.55 12.14 5.24
C LEU A 270 -12.80 11.32 5.56
N THR A 271 -13.30 10.58 4.56
CA THR A 271 -14.38 9.61 4.69
C THR A 271 -13.79 8.22 4.45
N PRO A 272 -13.45 7.46 5.50
CA PRO A 272 -12.94 6.10 5.36
C PRO A 272 -14.10 5.11 5.12
N PRO A 273 -13.86 3.99 4.40
CA PRO A 273 -14.89 2.97 4.12
C PRO A 273 -15.30 2.14 5.35
N TYR A 274 -14.42 2.09 6.36
CA TYR A 274 -14.62 1.38 7.62
C TYR A 274 -13.93 2.14 8.76
N PRO A 275 -14.18 1.79 10.04
CA PRO A 275 -13.53 2.44 11.16
C PRO A 275 -12.00 2.32 11.09
N VAL A 276 -11.31 3.46 11.00
CA VAL A 276 -9.84 3.58 11.00
C VAL A 276 -9.40 4.46 12.17
N ARG A 277 -8.15 4.30 12.60
CA ARG A 277 -7.52 5.18 13.58
C ARG A 277 -6.91 6.37 12.86
N ARG A 278 -7.46 7.56 13.08
CA ARG A 278 -6.87 8.81 12.55
C ARG A 278 -5.71 9.25 13.43
N GLU A 279 -4.57 9.54 12.82
CA GLU A 279 -3.41 10.10 13.51
C GLU A 279 -3.34 11.62 13.32
N ALA A 280 -2.46 12.28 14.07
CA ALA A 280 -2.25 13.72 13.97
C ALA A 280 -1.68 14.09 12.59
N ASP A 281 -2.10 15.25 12.08
CA ASP A 281 -1.57 15.77 10.83
C ASP A 281 -0.13 16.21 11.00
N THR A 282 0.71 15.77 10.07
CA THR A 282 2.13 16.13 10.02
C THR A 282 2.41 16.96 8.78
N LEU A 283 3.56 17.62 8.76
CA LEU A 283 4.05 18.35 7.58
C LEU A 283 5.27 17.61 7.01
N SER A 284 5.37 17.57 5.69
CA SER A 284 6.56 17.13 4.98
C SER A 284 7.01 18.19 3.99
N TYR A 285 8.31 18.28 3.80
CA TYR A 285 8.92 19.22 2.87
C TYR A 285 9.54 18.44 1.72
N THR A 286 9.23 18.84 0.49
CA THR A 286 9.78 18.32 -0.75
C THR A 286 10.37 19.49 -1.55
N TYR A 287 10.88 19.22 -2.74
CA TYR A 287 11.34 20.23 -3.69
C TYR A 287 10.29 21.31 -3.96
N LEU A 288 10.74 22.57 -3.95
CA LEU A 288 9.94 23.77 -4.26
C LEU A 288 8.71 23.92 -3.35
N ASP A 289 8.88 23.61 -2.06
CA ASP A 289 7.88 23.79 -1.02
C ASP A 289 8.32 24.95 -0.09
N ASN A 290 7.44 25.92 0.16
CA ASN A 290 7.71 27.08 1.01
C ASN A 290 7.19 26.89 2.44
N PHE A 291 5.97 26.37 2.57
CA PHE A 291 5.26 26.26 3.85
C PHE A 291 5.15 24.79 4.33
N GLY A 292 5.44 23.86 3.44
CA GLY A 292 5.33 22.42 3.68
C GLY A 292 4.00 21.87 3.21
N ARG A 293 4.03 20.57 2.91
CA ARG A 293 2.87 19.79 2.48
C ARG A 293 2.27 19.06 3.66
N PRO A 294 0.95 19.13 3.85
CA PRO A 294 0.28 18.36 4.89
C PRO A 294 0.30 16.87 4.58
N ASN A 295 0.26 16.08 5.64
CA ASN A 295 0.16 14.64 5.60
C ASN A 295 -1.04 14.21 6.44
N ILE A 296 -2.06 13.72 5.75
CA ILE A 296 -3.23 13.09 6.35
C ILE A 296 -2.86 11.63 6.59
N VAL A 297 -2.70 11.26 7.87
CA VAL A 297 -2.27 9.92 8.28
C VAL A 297 -3.39 9.19 9.00
N PHE A 298 -3.68 7.96 8.55
CA PHE A 298 -4.58 7.05 9.26
C PHE A 298 -4.04 5.62 9.20
N SER A 299 -4.33 4.86 10.25
CA SER A 299 -3.84 3.51 10.43
C SER A 299 -4.97 2.53 10.75
N LYS A 300 -4.77 1.27 10.38
CA LYS A 300 -5.69 0.18 10.69
C LYS A 300 -4.91 -1.12 10.88
N ASN A 301 -5.31 -1.86 11.90
CA ASN A 301 -4.72 -3.14 12.23
C ASN A 301 -5.55 -4.30 11.66
N ASN A 302 -4.89 -5.43 11.42
CA ASN A 302 -5.47 -6.70 10.98
C ASN A 302 -6.32 -6.54 9.72
N MET A 303 -5.64 -6.33 8.59
CA MET A 303 -6.23 -6.13 7.28
C MET A 303 -6.04 -7.37 6.42
N VAL A 304 -7.05 -7.66 5.62
CA VAL A 304 -7.08 -8.76 4.66
C VAL A 304 -7.59 -8.26 3.31
N GLU A 305 -7.54 -9.08 2.28
CA GLU A 305 -8.00 -8.73 0.92
C GLU A 305 -9.39 -8.09 0.86
N ASN A 306 -10.35 -8.57 1.65
CA ASN A 306 -11.72 -8.01 1.71
C ASN A 306 -11.78 -6.54 2.17
N HIS A 307 -10.69 -5.99 2.75
CA HIS A 307 -10.60 -4.58 3.13
C HIS A 307 -10.07 -3.66 2.03
N MET A 308 -9.91 -4.16 0.80
CA MET A 308 -9.59 -3.40 -0.41
C MET A 308 -10.76 -2.51 -0.85
N SER A 309 -11.09 -1.51 -0.02
CA SER A 309 -12.15 -0.54 -0.28
C SER A 309 -11.57 0.87 -0.47
N ASP A 310 -12.33 1.71 -1.17
CA ASP A 310 -11.93 3.08 -1.45
C ASP A 310 -12.22 3.99 -0.25
N PHE A 311 -11.28 4.88 0.04
CA PHE A 311 -11.53 6.06 0.87
C PHE A 311 -11.81 7.28 -0.01
N GLU A 312 -12.54 8.25 0.53
CA GLU A 312 -12.72 9.55 -0.10
C GLU A 312 -12.07 10.65 0.75
N LEU A 313 -11.26 11.50 0.13
CA LEU A 313 -10.66 12.65 0.75
C LEU A 313 -11.07 13.92 0.02
N LYS A 314 -11.89 14.74 0.69
CA LYS A 314 -12.39 16.01 0.16
C LYS A 314 -11.52 17.15 0.69
N TYR A 315 -11.10 18.04 -0.20
CA TYR A 315 -10.34 19.23 0.17
C TYR A 315 -10.59 20.37 -0.82
N LYS A 316 -10.27 21.60 -0.40
CA LYS A 316 -10.28 22.78 -1.27
C LYS A 316 -8.86 23.16 -1.63
N PHE A 317 -8.63 23.52 -2.89
CA PHE A 317 -7.35 24.01 -3.36
C PHE A 317 -7.60 25.08 -4.44
N PRO A 318 -7.27 26.36 -4.16
CA PRO A 318 -7.51 27.42 -5.12
C PRO A 318 -6.46 27.37 -6.24
N LYS A 319 -6.92 27.31 -7.49
CA LYS A 319 -6.05 27.10 -8.67
C LYS A 319 -4.93 28.14 -8.83
N ILE A 320 -5.14 29.36 -8.33
CA ILE A 320 -4.13 30.43 -8.37
C ILE A 320 -2.81 30.02 -7.68
N LEU A 321 -2.87 29.14 -6.67
CA LEU A 321 -1.69 28.67 -5.95
C LEU A 321 -0.81 27.74 -6.79
N LEU A 322 -1.29 27.22 -7.93
CA LEU A 322 -0.44 26.48 -8.86
C LEU A 322 0.70 27.35 -9.41
N PHE A 323 0.47 28.65 -9.58
CA PHE A 323 1.48 29.58 -10.10
C PHE A 323 2.59 29.90 -9.09
N GLN A 324 2.40 29.58 -7.81
CA GLN A 324 3.40 29.84 -6.76
C GLN A 324 4.75 29.19 -7.08
N LYS A 325 4.75 27.94 -7.57
CA LYS A 325 5.99 27.20 -7.85
C LYS A 325 6.76 27.75 -9.06
N PRO A 326 6.13 27.99 -10.24
CA PRO A 326 6.80 28.69 -11.33
C PRO A 326 7.31 30.07 -10.95
N ILE A 327 6.51 30.87 -10.24
CA ILE A 327 6.90 32.23 -9.82
C ILE A 327 8.12 32.19 -8.91
N LEU A 328 8.22 31.21 -8.01
CA LEU A 328 9.38 31.01 -7.14
C LEU A 328 10.67 30.82 -7.97
N ILE A 329 10.63 29.95 -8.98
CA ILE A 329 11.78 29.69 -9.87
C ILE A 329 12.15 30.95 -10.66
N ILE A 330 11.15 31.62 -11.27
CA ILE A 330 11.36 32.85 -12.04
C ILE A 330 12.00 33.93 -11.18
N THR A 331 11.49 34.10 -9.95
CA THR A 331 12.02 35.09 -8.99
C THR A 331 13.45 34.77 -8.60
N PHE A 332 13.76 33.49 -8.33
CA PHE A 332 15.11 33.05 -8.01
C PHE A 332 16.11 33.33 -9.15
N ILE A 333 15.74 32.98 -10.38
CA ILE A 333 16.56 33.25 -11.58
C ILE A 333 16.71 34.77 -11.80
N PHE A 334 15.63 35.53 -11.65
CA PHE A 334 15.66 36.99 -11.79
C PHE A 334 16.62 37.64 -10.80
N ILE A 335 16.64 37.18 -9.54
CA ILE A 335 17.58 37.67 -8.52
C ILE A 335 19.04 37.40 -8.92
N ILE A 336 19.35 36.22 -9.48
CA ILE A 336 20.70 35.92 -9.98
C ILE A 336 21.12 36.90 -11.08
N PHE A 337 20.24 37.16 -12.05
CA PHE A 337 20.53 38.15 -13.11
C PHE A 337 20.70 39.56 -12.55
N LEU A 338 19.87 39.95 -11.59
CA LEU A 338 19.98 41.25 -10.92
C LEU A 338 21.32 41.39 -10.19
N PHE A 339 21.79 40.35 -9.49
CA PHE A 339 23.13 40.35 -8.89
C PHE A 339 24.25 40.43 -9.93
N ALA A 340 24.14 39.74 -11.06
CA ALA A 340 25.13 39.84 -12.14
C ALA A 340 25.18 41.25 -12.75
N VAL A 341 24.02 41.88 -12.97
CA VAL A 341 23.95 43.27 -13.43
C VAL A 341 24.55 44.22 -12.40
N LEU A 342 24.20 44.10 -11.12
CA LEU A 342 24.80 44.92 -10.06
C LEU A 342 26.32 44.73 -9.98
N TYR A 343 26.80 43.49 -10.07
CA TYR A 343 28.23 43.18 -10.07
C TYR A 343 28.95 43.83 -11.25
N THR A 344 28.41 43.74 -12.45
CA THR A 344 29.01 44.36 -13.65
C THR A 344 29.00 45.89 -13.55
N VAL A 345 27.92 46.50 -13.08
CA VAL A 345 27.84 47.95 -12.84
C VAL A 345 28.87 48.39 -11.80
N LEU A 346 29.00 47.69 -10.67
CA LEU A 346 29.99 47.98 -9.63
C LEU A 346 31.43 47.81 -10.15
N HIS A 347 31.69 46.77 -10.95
CA HIS A 347 33.00 46.52 -11.55
C HIS A 347 33.39 47.61 -12.55
N ILE A 348 32.46 48.01 -13.45
CA ILE A 348 32.66 49.13 -14.39
C ILE A 348 32.90 50.45 -13.64
N THR A 349 32.23 50.66 -12.52
CA THR A 349 32.42 51.88 -11.70
C THR A 349 33.80 51.91 -11.06
N LYS A 350 34.31 50.77 -10.55
CA LYS A 350 35.67 50.66 -10.01
C LYS A 350 36.75 50.86 -11.09
N THR A 351 36.60 50.30 -12.28
CA THR A 351 37.59 50.48 -13.36
C THR A 351 37.62 51.92 -13.88
N LYS A 352 36.49 52.63 -13.91
CA LYS A 352 36.43 54.07 -14.24
C LYS A 352 37.06 54.99 -13.19
N LEU A 353 37.15 54.58 -11.93
CA LEU A 353 37.82 55.33 -10.86
C LEU A 353 39.35 55.16 -10.86
N VAL A 354 39.87 54.08 -11.46
CA VAL A 354 41.31 53.77 -11.50
C VAL A 354 41.96 54.17 -12.84
N ALA A 355 41.19 54.29 -13.92
CA ALA A 355 41.69 54.75 -15.21
C ALA A 355 41.64 56.29 -15.33
N PRO A 356 42.76 56.99 -15.64
CA PRO A 356 42.66 58.40 -16.01
C PRO A 356 41.81 58.52 -17.28
N LYS A 357 40.92 59.52 -17.33
CA LYS A 357 40.07 59.83 -18.49
C LYS A 357 40.91 59.91 -19.77
N LYS A 358 41.01 58.79 -20.50
CA LYS A 358 41.36 58.75 -21.91
C LYS A 358 40.15 58.22 -22.65
N CYS A 359 39.72 58.99 -23.65
CA CYS A 359 38.52 58.85 -24.46
C CYS A 359 38.03 57.41 -24.65
N CYS A 360 36.87 57.10 -24.07
CA CYS A 360 35.99 56.06 -24.60
C CYS A 360 34.95 56.75 -25.49
N VAL A 361 35.37 57.14 -26.70
CA VAL A 361 34.44 57.33 -27.81
C VAL A 361 34.35 55.96 -28.47
N ILE A 362 33.41 55.14 -28.02
CA ILE A 362 33.06 53.90 -28.72
C ILE A 362 31.87 54.23 -29.61
N ASN A 363 32.10 54.09 -30.91
CA ASN A 363 31.18 54.31 -32.02
C ASN A 363 29.73 53.93 -31.73
N ALA A 364 28.85 54.94 -31.65
CA ALA A 364 27.41 54.81 -31.80
C ALA A 364 26.97 54.78 -33.28
N HIS A 365 27.85 54.36 -34.20
CA HIS A 365 27.63 54.49 -35.65
C HIS A 365 27.44 53.18 -36.43
N THR A 366 27.34 52.03 -35.76
CA THR A 366 27.16 50.72 -36.42
C THR A 366 25.92 49.95 -35.95
N SER A 367 24.76 50.62 -35.86
CA SER A 367 23.46 49.92 -35.85
C SER A 367 22.31 50.66 -36.56
N LYS A 368 22.60 51.74 -37.31
CA LYS A 368 21.56 52.47 -38.07
C LYS A 368 21.39 52.07 -39.55
N ASN A 369 22.21 51.17 -40.10
CA ASN A 369 22.18 50.83 -41.53
C ASN A 369 21.88 49.34 -41.84
N VAL A 370 20.89 48.72 -41.18
CA VAL A 370 20.37 47.40 -41.62
C VAL A 370 18.84 47.40 -41.77
N LEU A 371 18.21 48.57 -41.87
CA LEU A 371 16.83 48.67 -42.34
C LEU A 371 16.81 49.66 -43.51
N ILE A 372 16.18 49.27 -44.61
CA ILE A 372 16.05 49.99 -45.89
C ILE A 372 17.14 49.63 -46.92
N GLN A 373 17.08 48.40 -47.43
CA GLN A 373 17.47 48.13 -48.82
C GLN A 373 16.59 47.01 -49.40
N TYR A 374 15.29 47.28 -49.48
CA TYR A 374 14.33 46.62 -50.37
C TYR A 374 13.18 47.63 -50.51
N ILE A 375 13.17 48.39 -51.61
CA ILE A 375 12.04 49.07 -52.27
C ILE A 375 12.65 50.00 -53.36
N HIS A 376 12.35 49.71 -54.63
CA HIS A 376 12.67 50.43 -55.89
C HIS A 376 14.17 50.57 -56.25
N GLU A 377 14.67 50.18 -57.42
CA GLU A 377 14.11 49.98 -58.78
C GLU A 377 14.46 48.61 -59.38
#